data_AF-A0A075HNH0-F1
#
_entry.id   AF-A0A075HNH0-F1
#
_cell.length_a   1.000
_cell.length_b   1.000
_cell.length_c   1.000
_cell.angle_alpha   90.00
_cell.angle_beta   90.00
_cell.angle_gamma   90.00
#
_symmetry.space_group_name_H-M   'P 1'
#
loop_
_entity.id
_entity.type
_entity.pdbx_description
1 polymer ?
#
loop_
_entity_poly.entity_id
_entity_poly.type
_entity_poly.pdbx_seq_one_letter_code
_entity_poly.pdbx_strand_id
1 'polypeptide(L)' 'MIAAAGADRLQEGMRRAFGKALSLGARVKPGQCIMEMHVKKEHVEAAKKALKGACVKLPGTPSITVTPLIKK' A
#
# COMPACT_ATOMS: atom_id res chain seq x y z
N MET A 1 -8.09 2.06 22.36
CA MET A 1 -8.79 1.07 23.21
C MET A 1 -9.00 1.74 24.55
N ILE A 2 -10.26 1.95 24.94
CA ILE A 2 -10.64 2.63 26.19
C ILE A 2 -11.15 1.54 27.14
N ALA A 3 -10.61 1.51 28.36
CA ALA A 3 -11.25 0.85 29.49
C ALA A 3 -12.01 1.93 30.27
N ALA A 4 -13.31 1.74 30.47
CA ALA A 4 -14.19 2.71 31.11
C ALA A 4 -15.15 1.99 32.06
N ALA A 5 -15.42 2.60 33.22
CA ALA A 5 -16.47 2.16 34.12
C ALA A 5 -17.81 2.79 33.71
N GLY A 6 -18.95 2.22 34.12
CA GLY A 6 -20.29 2.52 33.58
C GLY A 6 -20.79 3.97 33.68
N ALA A 7 -20.05 4.89 34.32
CA ALA A 7 -20.36 6.31 34.41
C ALA A 7 -19.66 7.17 33.34
N ASP A 8 -18.63 6.64 32.66
CA ASP A 8 -17.88 7.37 31.64
C ASP A 8 -18.62 7.34 30.29
N ARG A 9 -18.61 8.47 29.60
CA ARG A 9 -19.04 8.53 28.20
C ARG A 9 -18.00 7.82 27.33
N LEU A 10 -18.23 6.52 27.08
CA LEU A 10 -17.43 5.67 26.18
C LEU A 10 -17.28 6.24 24.76
N GLN A 11 -18.20 7.13 24.36
CA GLN A 11 -18.20 7.79 23.07
C GLN A 11 -18.53 9.28 23.26
N GLU A 12 -17.60 10.16 22.91
CA GLU A 12 -17.80 11.63 22.96
C GLU A 12 -18.52 12.19 21.71
N GLY A 13 -18.94 11.31 20.80
CA GLY A 13 -19.53 11.69 19.51
C GLY A 13 -18.52 12.46 18.65
N MET A 14 -18.90 13.65 18.20
CA MET A 14 -18.06 14.54 17.38
C MET A 14 -17.18 15.50 18.19
N ARG A 15 -17.28 15.48 19.53
CA ARG A 15 -16.41 16.30 20.37
C ARG A 15 -14.98 15.79 20.25
N ARG A 16 -14.02 16.70 20.03
CA ARG A 16 -12.57 16.39 19.84
C ARG A 16 -12.29 15.42 18.68
N ALA A 17 -13.04 15.52 17.59
CA ALA A 17 -12.90 14.64 16.41
C ALA A 17 -11.60 14.82 15.62
N PHE A 18 -10.78 15.84 15.88
CA PHE A 18 -9.48 15.98 15.23
C PHE A 18 -8.55 14.86 15.70
N GLY A 19 -8.15 14.00 14.77
CA GLY A 19 -7.38 12.80 15.07
C GLY A 19 -5.96 13.09 15.55
N LYS A 20 -5.44 12.18 16.36
CA LYS A 20 -4.00 12.11 16.67
C LYS A 20 -3.26 11.47 15.49
N ALA A 21 -2.01 11.86 15.25
CA ALA A 21 -1.14 11.18 14.30
C ALA A 21 -0.86 9.73 14.78
N LEU A 22 -1.23 8.74 13.95
CA LEU A 22 -1.09 7.31 14.26
C LEU A 22 -0.09 6.61 13.33
N SER A 23 -0.17 6.88 12.03
CA SER A 23 0.65 6.21 11.01
C SER A 23 0.97 7.15 9.84
N LEU A 24 1.89 6.69 9.00
CA LEU A 24 2.25 7.34 7.76
C LEU A 24 1.61 6.58 6.58
N GLY A 25 1.31 7.31 5.50
CA GLY A 25 0.84 6.74 4.25
C GLY A 25 1.58 7.35 3.06
N ALA A 26 1.80 6.55 2.02
CA ALA A 26 2.35 7.02 0.76
C ALA A 26 1.23 7.55 -0.15
N ARG A 27 1.42 8.75 -0.71
CA ARG A 27 0.53 9.30 -1.75
C ARG A 27 1.10 8.96 -3.11
N VAL A 28 0.35 8.21 -3.90
CA VAL A 28 0.76 7.71 -5.22
C VAL A 28 -0.15 8.33 -6.29
N LYS A 29 0.44 8.80 -7.39
CA LYS A 29 -0.30 9.31 -8.56
C LYS A 29 -0.62 8.17 -9.54
N PRO A 30 -1.67 8.31 -10.38
CA PRO A 30 -1.90 7.37 -11.48
C PRO A 30 -0.66 7.26 -12.38
N GLY A 31 -0.25 6.03 -12.71
CA GLY A 31 0.93 5.75 -13.53
C GLY A 31 2.27 5.84 -12.82
N GLN A 32 2.32 6.19 -11.53
CA GLN A 32 3.55 6.17 -10.75
C GLN A 32 3.99 4.73 -10.44
N CYS A 33 5.28 4.43 -10.61
CA CYS A 33 5.85 3.15 -10.25
C CYS A 33 5.84 2.97 -8.72
N ILE A 34 5.24 1.87 -8.24
CA ILE A 34 5.18 1.52 -6.81
C ILE A 34 6.28 0.51 -6.47
N MET A 35 6.48 -0.48 -7.33
CA MET A 35 7.45 -1.56 -7.16
C MET A 35 8.08 -1.89 -8.50
N GLU A 36 9.40 -2.09 -8.50
CA GLU A 36 10.16 -2.53 -9.66
C GLU A 36 11.05 -3.70 -9.29
N MET A 37 11.33 -4.58 -10.25
CA MET A 37 12.22 -5.71 -10.04
C MET A 37 13.06 -5.95 -11.30
N HIS A 38 14.38 -6.00 -11.11
CA HIS A 38 15.33 -6.28 -12.18
C HIS A 38 15.73 -7.74 -12.14
N VAL A 39 15.43 -8.47 -13.22
CA VAL A 39 15.73 -9.89 -13.35
C VAL A 39 16.39 -10.19 -14.68
N LYS A 40 17.13 -11.30 -14.73
CA LYS A 40 17.62 -11.87 -15.99
C LYS A 40 16.44 -12.37 -16.84
N LYS A 41 16.66 -12.50 -18.16
CA LYS A 41 15.63 -12.93 -19.12
C LYS A 41 14.96 -14.26 -18.75
N GLU A 42 15.71 -15.16 -18.12
CA GLU A 42 15.23 -16.48 -17.69
C GLU A 42 14.17 -16.42 -16.57
N HIS A 43 14.16 -15.36 -15.76
CA HIS A 43 13.31 -15.27 -14.57
C HIS A 43 12.13 -14.29 -14.72
N VAL A 44 11.83 -13.86 -15.94
CA VAL A 44 10.76 -12.89 -16.21
C VAL A 44 9.38 -13.43 -15.81
N GLU A 45 9.12 -14.72 -16.02
CA GLU A 45 7.85 -15.33 -15.63
C GLU A 45 7.67 -15.41 -14.11
N ALA A 46 8.74 -15.82 -13.42
CA ALA A 46 8.77 -15.84 -11.95
C ALA A 46 8.55 -14.44 -11.38
N ALA A 47 9.18 -13.42 -11.99
CA ALA A 47 9.00 -12.03 -11.62
C ALA A 47 7.56 -11.53 -11.78
N LYS A 48 6.94 -11.86 -12.92
CA LYS A 48 5.54 -11.51 -13.19
C LYS A 48 4.59 -12.15 -12.18
N LYS A 49 4.83 -13.41 -11.81
CA LYS A 49 4.05 -14.13 -10.79
C LYS A 49 4.20 -13.48 -9.41
N ALA A 50 5.42 -13.10 -9.02
CA ALA A 50 5.69 -12.42 -7.76
C ALA A 50 5.00 -11.04 -7.67
N LEU A 51 5.12 -10.22 -8.72
CA LEU A 51 4.46 -8.92 -8.80
C LEU A 51 2.93 -9.06 -8.76
N LYS A 52 2.36 -10.06 -9.44
CA LYS A 52 0.92 -10.34 -9.36
C LYS A 52 0.48 -10.68 -7.93
N GLY A 53 1.30 -11.39 -7.16
CA GLY A 53 1.05 -11.65 -5.74
C GLY A 53 1.09 -10.38 -4.88
N ALA A 54 2.05 -9.48 -5.15
CA ALA A 54 2.14 -8.19 -4.47
C ALA A 54 0.94 -7.28 -4.78
N CYS A 55 0.44 -7.30 -6.02
CA CYS A 55 -0.72 -6.50 -6.44
C CYS A 55 -1.98 -6.76 -5.60
N VAL A 56 -2.18 -7.98 -5.11
CA VAL A 56 -3.35 -8.33 -4.26
C VAL A 56 -3.27 -7.70 -2.87
N LYS A 57 -2.08 -7.24 -2.44
CA LYS A 57 -1.87 -6.59 -1.15
C LYS A 57 -1.95 -5.07 -1.23
N LEU A 58 -1.98 -4.51 -2.44
CA LEU A 58 -2.06 -3.07 -2.65
C LEU A 58 -3.54 -2.64 -2.79
N PRO A 59 -3.88 -1.43 -2.31
CA PRO A 59 -5.19 -0.85 -2.60
C PRO A 59 -5.29 -0.49 -4.10
N GLY A 60 -6.39 -0.87 -4.74
CA GLY A 60 -6.68 -0.58 -6.15
C GLY A 60 -6.20 -1.66 -7.13
N THR A 61 -6.29 -1.37 -8.43
CA THR A 61 -5.90 -2.29 -9.52
C THR A 61 -4.62 -1.80 -10.20
N PRO A 62 -3.44 -2.23 -9.72
CA PRO A 62 -2.16 -1.88 -10.35
C PRO A 62 -1.97 -2.59 -11.69
N SER A 63 -1.27 -1.93 -12.62
CA SER A 63 -0.80 -2.51 -13.88
C SER A 63 0.64 -3.02 -13.75
N ILE A 64 0.96 -4.09 -14.48
CA ILE A 64 2.31 -4.65 -14.54
C ILE A 64 2.82 -4.46 -15.96
N THR A 65 3.92 -3.71 -16.11
CA THR A 65 4.58 -3.47 -17.38
C THR A 65 5.99 -4.08 -17.34
N VAL A 66 6.40 -4.73 -18.43
CA VAL A 66 7.76 -5.28 -18.56
C VAL A 66 8.54 -4.36 -19.50
N THR A 67 9.57 -3.71 -18.97
CA THR A 67 10.43 -2.81 -19.75
C THR A 67 11.80 -3.45 -19.92
N PRO A 68 12.33 -3.59 -21.15
CA PRO A 68 13.69 -4.05 -21.36
C PRO A 68 14.68 -2.99 -20.86
N LEU A 69 15.64 -3.40 -20.04
CA LEU A 69 16.74 -2.54 -19.63
C LEU A 69 17.72 -2.39 -20.79
N ILE A 70 17.71 -1.21 -21.43
CA ILE A 70 18.77 -0.83 -22.36
C ILE A 70 19.95 -0.36 -21.52
N LYS A 71 21.04 -1.13 -21.51
CA LYS A 71 22.32 -0.64 -20.98
C LYS A 71 22.74 0.54 -21.84
N LYS A 72 22.86 1.70 -21.22
CA LYS A 72 23.46 2.88 -21.81
C LYS A 72 24.98 2.73 -21.82
#